data_AF-A0A915B4F0-F1
#
_entry.id   AF-A0A915B4F0-F1
#
_cell.length_a   1.000
_cell.length_b   1.000
_cell.length_c   1.000
_cell.angle_alpha   90.00
_cell.angle_beta   90.00
_cell.angle_gamma   90.00
#
_symmetry.space_group_name_H-M   'P 1'
#
loop_
_entity.id
_entity.type
_entity.pdbx_description
1 polymer ?
#
loop_
_entity_poly.entity_id
_entity_poly.type
_entity_poly.pdbx_seq_one_letter_code
_entity_poly.pdbx_strand_id
1 'polypeptide(L)'
;ALIGMTVGMNSGYAINPARDLGPRLFTLFAGWGVETFSYQNYKWFWIPLLGPMIGAVFGAWIYQLCIGMQLGGDPTLNNKRTDETSRQTPDKNTSRTTDENAERNSAYF
;
A
#
# COMPACT_ATOMS: atom_id res chain seq x y z
N ALA A 1 1.91 8.05 19.76
CA ALA A 1 1.00 8.33 20.89
C ALA A 1 0.15 9.59 20.68
N LEU A 2 0.71 10.69 20.13
CA LEU A 2 0.03 11.99 19.99
C LEU A 2 -1.34 11.93 19.27
N ILE A 3 -1.43 11.28 18.10
CA ILE A 3 -2.68 11.27 17.32
C ILE A 3 -3.80 10.49 18.03
N GLY A 4 -3.45 9.43 18.78
CA GLY A 4 -4.42 8.72 19.63
C GLY A 4 -4.90 9.56 20.82
N MET A 5 -4.07 10.44 21.35
CA MET A 5 -4.43 11.33 22.47
C MET A 5 -5.28 12.51 22.02
N THR A 6 -5.07 13.05 20.81
CA THR A 6 -5.79 14.24 20.33
C THR A 6 -7.08 13.92 19.59
N VAL A 7 -7.15 12.81 18.84
CA VAL A 7 -8.33 12.44 18.04
C VAL A 7 -8.83 11.00 18.28
N GLY A 8 -8.24 10.26 19.22
CA GLY A 8 -8.61 8.87 19.48
C GLY A 8 -9.95 8.69 20.19
N MET A 9 -10.46 9.68 20.93
CA MET A 9 -11.72 9.54 21.67
C MET A 9 -12.97 9.43 20.78
N ASN A 10 -12.97 10.03 19.60
CA ASN A 10 -14.16 10.03 18.73
C ASN A 10 -14.34 8.70 17.97
N SER A 11 -13.26 8.03 17.57
CA SER A 11 -13.36 6.81 16.72
C SER A 11 -12.23 5.80 16.93
N GLY A 12 -11.53 5.85 18.07
CA GLY A 12 -10.57 4.83 18.47
C GLY A 12 -9.29 4.73 17.63
N TYR A 13 -9.00 5.74 16.81
CA TYR A 13 -7.83 5.75 15.90
C TYR A 13 -7.87 4.61 14.85
N ALA A 14 -9.01 4.48 14.18
CA ALA A 14 -9.23 3.51 13.10
C ALA A 14 -8.58 3.94 11.77
N ILE A 15 -7.26 4.17 11.75
CA ILE A 15 -6.50 4.57 10.54
C ILE A 15 -6.09 3.38 9.67
N ASN A 16 -6.10 2.18 10.21
CA ASN A 16 -5.70 0.98 9.47
C ASN A 16 -6.89 0.03 9.36
N PRO A 17 -7.39 -0.24 8.14
CA PRO A 17 -8.46 -1.20 7.93
C PRO A 17 -8.17 -2.59 8.49
N ALA A 18 -6.93 -3.08 8.40
CA ALA A 18 -6.53 -4.39 8.90
C ALA A 18 -6.51 -4.44 10.44
N ARG A 19 -6.21 -3.30 11.09
CA ARG A 19 -6.23 -3.17 12.56
C ARG A 19 -7.66 -3.29 13.10
N ASP A 20 -8.65 -2.85 12.35
CA ASP A 20 -10.05 -2.88 12.79
C ASP A 20 -10.77 -4.17 12.38
N LEU A 21 -10.49 -4.71 11.18
CA LEU A 21 -11.17 -5.90 10.66
C LEU A 21 -10.72 -7.20 11.35
N GLY A 22 -9.43 -7.36 11.66
CA GLY A 22 -8.89 -8.57 12.27
C GLY A 22 -9.52 -8.91 13.62
N PRO A 23 -9.50 -7.99 14.60
CA PRO A 23 -10.15 -8.19 15.90
C PRO A 23 -11.67 -8.37 15.80
N ARG A 24 -12.35 -7.69 14.86
CA ARG A 24 -13.80 -7.86 14.65
C ARG A 24 -14.15 -9.24 14.09
N LEU A 25 -13.34 -9.76 13.18
CA LEU A 25 -13.55 -11.12 12.65
C LEU A 25 -13.25 -12.18 13.73
N PHE A 26 -12.24 -11.95 14.57
CA PHE A 26 -11.97 -12.80 15.72
C PHE A 26 -13.15 -12.82 16.70
N THR A 27 -13.73 -11.67 17.04
CA THR A 27 -14.89 -11.63 17.95
C THR A 27 -16.14 -12.26 17.35
N LEU A 28 -16.30 -12.21 16.02
CA LEU A 28 -17.36 -12.94 15.32
C LEU A 28 -17.24 -14.46 15.53
N PHE A 29 -16.04 -15.01 15.31
CA PHE A 29 -15.78 -16.44 15.51
C PHE A 29 -15.77 -16.86 16.98
N ALA A 30 -15.38 -15.96 17.88
CA ALA A 30 -15.39 -16.18 19.32
C ALA A 30 -16.81 -16.16 19.93
N GLY A 31 -17.86 -15.99 19.12
CA GLY A 31 -19.25 -16.12 19.55
C GLY A 31 -19.90 -14.83 20.06
N TRP A 32 -19.24 -13.67 19.95
CA TRP A 32 -19.87 -12.38 20.24
C TRP A 32 -20.95 -11.97 19.23
N GLY A 33 -21.03 -12.68 18.08
CA GLY A 33 -22.06 -12.49 17.07
C GLY A 33 -21.82 -11.29 16.14
N VAL A 34 -22.76 -11.08 15.21
CA VAL A 34 -22.71 -9.99 14.21
C VAL A 34 -22.91 -8.60 14.79
N GLU A 35 -23.33 -8.52 16.06
CA GLU A 35 -23.42 -7.29 16.86
C GLU A 35 -22.08 -6.53 16.87
N THR A 36 -20.93 -7.21 16.76
CA THR A 36 -19.62 -6.54 16.74
C THR A 36 -19.33 -5.71 15.48
N PHE A 37 -20.14 -5.88 14.44
CA PHE A 37 -20.10 -5.06 13.22
C PHE A 37 -21.13 -3.91 13.23
N SER A 38 -22.05 -3.90 14.20
CA SER A 38 -23.13 -2.92 14.33
C SER A 38 -22.99 -2.14 15.63
N TYR A 39 -23.03 -0.81 15.58
CA TYR A 39 -23.10 0.03 16.77
C TYR A 39 -24.42 0.81 16.73
N GLN A 40 -25.31 0.56 17.69
CA GLN A 40 -26.61 1.25 17.81
C GLN A 40 -27.45 1.24 16.50
N ASN A 41 -27.60 0.07 15.87
CA ASN A 41 -28.26 -0.14 14.57
C ASN A 41 -27.53 0.47 13.35
N TYR A 42 -26.37 1.09 13.55
CA TYR A 42 -25.53 1.61 12.48
C TYR A 42 -24.38 0.65 12.18
N LYS A 43 -24.18 0.34 10.89
CA LYS A 43 -23.10 -0.56 10.43
C LYS A 43 -21.74 0.12 10.52
N TRP A 44 -21.21 0.34 11.72
CA TRP A 44 -20.01 1.15 11.93
C TRP A 44 -18.74 0.59 11.25
N PHE A 45 -18.71 -0.70 10.93
CA PHE A 45 -17.53 -1.37 10.36
C PHE A 45 -17.02 -0.79 9.02
N TRP A 46 -17.87 -0.12 8.22
CA TRP A 46 -17.45 0.40 6.92
C TRP A 46 -16.66 1.70 7.02
N ILE A 47 -16.83 2.48 8.11
CA ILE A 47 -16.14 3.75 8.32
C ILE A 47 -14.62 3.55 8.53
N PRO A 48 -14.16 2.64 9.41
CA PRO A 48 -12.75 2.22 9.52
C PRO A 48 -12.15 1.65 8.23
N LEU A 49 -12.99 1.13 7.35
CA LEU A 49 -12.56 0.46 6.13
C LEU A 49 -12.36 1.46 4.98
N LEU A 50 -13.36 2.31 4.73
CA LEU A 50 -13.36 3.27 3.62
C LEU A 50 -12.81 4.64 4.00
N GLY A 51 -13.00 5.07 5.25
CA GLY A 51 -12.53 6.37 5.74
C GLY A 51 -11.02 6.56 5.57
N PRO A 52 -10.17 5.61 5.99
CA PRO A 52 -8.73 5.71 5.81
C PRO A 52 -8.28 5.60 4.36
N MET A 53 -8.96 4.82 3.52
CA MET A 53 -8.59 4.73 2.10
C MET A 53 -8.81 6.05 1.38
N ILE A 54 -9.97 6.67 1.60
CA ILE A 54 -10.29 7.98 1.03
C ILE A 54 -9.35 9.04 1.61
N GLY A 55 -9.17 9.04 2.94
CA GLY A 55 -8.26 9.96 3.63
C GLY A 55 -6.80 9.84 3.17
N ALA A 56 -6.32 8.63 2.86
CA ALA A 56 -4.96 8.41 2.35
C ALA A 56 -4.77 9.03 0.96
N VAL A 57 -5.75 8.89 0.06
CA VAL A 57 -5.70 9.51 -1.28
C VAL A 57 -5.67 11.03 -1.15
N PHE A 58 -6.58 11.61 -0.36
CA PHE A 58 -6.61 13.06 -0.14
C PHE A 58 -5.34 13.56 0.56
N GLY A 59 -4.83 12.84 1.56
CA GLY A 59 -3.59 13.18 2.25
C GLY A 59 -2.38 13.18 1.32
N ALA A 60 -2.29 12.19 0.42
CA ALA A 60 -1.24 12.14 -0.59
C ALA A 60 -1.34 13.33 -1.56
N TRP A 61 -2.54 13.70 -1.98
CA TRP A 61 -2.74 14.89 -2.83
C TRP A 61 -2.34 16.18 -2.13
N ILE A 62 -2.73 16.35 -0.87
CA ILE A 62 -2.34 17.52 -0.07
C ILE A 62 -0.81 17.58 0.09
N TYR A 63 -0.16 16.44 0.33
CA TYR A 63 1.31 16.38 0.39
C TYR A 63 1.95 16.83 -0.92
N GLN A 64 1.47 16.33 -2.06
CA GLN A 64 2.01 16.73 -3.36
C GLN A 64 1.81 18.22 -3.62
N LEU A 65 0.65 18.77 -3.27
CA LEU A 65 0.34 20.18 -3.49
C LEU A 65 1.12 21.12 -2.55
N CYS A 66 1.30 20.75 -1.28
CA CYS A 66 1.93 21.64 -0.30
C CYS A 66 3.45 21.47 -0.18
N ILE A 67 3.97 20.28 -0.48
CA ILE A 67 5.39 19.95 -0.31
C ILE A 67 5.98 19.52 -1.66
N GLY A 68 5.32 18.60 -2.37
CA GLY A 68 5.82 18.08 -3.65
C GLY A 68 6.02 19.16 -4.72
N MET A 69 5.17 20.19 -4.75
CA MET A 69 5.30 21.31 -5.70
C MET A 69 6.41 22.29 -5.30
N GLN A 70 6.63 22.50 -3.99
CA GLN A 70 7.69 23.38 -3.49
C GLN A 70 9.07 22.71 -3.54
N LEU A 71 9.12 21.40 -3.38
CA LEU A 71 10.33 20.59 -3.50
C LEU A 71 10.56 20.27 -4.98
N GLY A 72 10.93 21.30 -5.76
CA GLY A 72 11.24 21.17 -7.19
C GLY A 72 12.14 19.95 -7.41
N GLY A 73 11.67 19.01 -8.25
CA GLY A 73 12.18 17.65 -8.33
C GLY A 73 13.70 17.60 -8.38
N ASP A 74 14.30 17.10 -7.29
CA ASP A 74 15.74 16.94 -7.21
C ASP A 74 16.17 15.94 -8.31
N PRO A 75 16.90 16.37 -9.34
CA PRO A 75 17.20 15.54 -10.51
C PRO A 75 17.98 14.28 -10.14
N THR A 76 18.64 14.28 -8.97
CA THR A 76 19.39 13.15 -8.44
C THR A 76 18.51 11.96 -8.04
N LEU A 77 17.27 12.20 -7.57
CA LEU A 77 16.32 11.13 -7.20
C LEU A 77 15.69 10.48 -8.43
N ASN A 78 15.46 11.26 -9.48
CA ASN A 78 14.97 10.74 -10.75
C ASN A 78 16.00 9.82 -11.40
N ASN A 79 17.27 10.21 -11.39
CA ASN A 79 18.37 9.39 -11.91
C ASN A 79 18.48 8.05 -11.16
N LYS A 80 18.44 8.07 -9.81
CA LYS A 80 18.47 6.83 -9.01
C LYS A 80 17.28 5.91 -9.26
N ARG A 81 16.06 6.44 -9.40
CA ARG A 81 14.87 5.62 -9.71
C ARG A 81 15.01 4.96 -11.09
N THR A 82 15.59 5.68 -12.05
CA THR A 82 15.83 5.18 -13.42
C THR A 82 16.94 4.10 -13.42
N ASP A 83 17.98 4.29 -12.61
CA ASP A 83 19.05 3.31 -12.39
C ASP A 83 18.59 2.04 -11.66
N GLU A 84 17.70 2.17 -10.68
CA GLU A 84 17.14 1.01 -9.97
C GLU A 84 16.15 0.23 -10.85
N THR A 85 15.34 0.95 -11.64
CA THR A 85 14.41 0.34 -12.60
C THR A 85 15.16 -0.45 -13.69
N SER A 86 16.28 0.09 -14.18
CA SER A 86 17.12 -0.58 -15.18
C SER A 86 17.88 -1.79 -14.62
N ARG A 87 18.24 -1.80 -13.32
CA ARG A 87 18.82 -2.97 -12.66
C ARG A 87 17.82 -4.10 -12.39
N GLN A 88 16.53 -3.80 -12.28
CA GLN A 88 15.49 -4.78 -11.92
C GLN A 88 14.85 -5.48 -13.12
N THR A 89 14.85 -4.86 -14.31
CA THR A 89 14.53 -5.57 -15.55
C THR A 89 15.73 -6.41 -15.97
N PRO A 90 15.63 -7.76 -16.01
CA PRO A 90 16.63 -8.55 -16.71
C PRO A 90 16.62 -8.09 -18.16
N ASP A 91 17.78 -7.67 -18.66
CA ASP A 91 17.95 -7.34 -20.07
C ASP A 91 17.44 -8.51 -20.92
N LYS A 92 16.37 -8.28 -21.72
CA LYS A 92 15.81 -9.29 -22.63
C LYS A 92 16.84 -9.79 -23.66
N ASN A 93 17.92 -9.05 -23.89
CA ASN A 93 19.02 -9.46 -24.77
C ASN A 93 19.92 -10.50 -24.10
N THR A 94 20.02 -10.51 -22.76
CA THR A 94 20.76 -11.55 -22.02
C THR A 94 20.07 -12.92 -22.15
N SER A 95 18.73 -12.97 -22.09
CA SER A 95 17.97 -14.20 -22.34
C SER A 95 18.05 -14.65 -23.80
N ARG A 96 17.90 -13.72 -24.75
CA ARG A 96 18.02 -14.04 -26.19
C ARG A 96 19.39 -14.57 -26.58
N THR A 97 20.46 -14.04 -26.01
CA THR A 97 21.83 -14.49 -26.32
C THR A 97 22.14 -15.85 -25.70
N THR A 98 21.56 -16.18 -24.55
CA THR A 98 21.70 -17.52 -23.96
C THR A 98 20.93 -18.57 -24.75
N ASP A 99 19.70 -18.25 -25.17
CA ASP A 99 18.90 -19.13 -26.02
C ASP A 99 19.56 -19.35 -27.40
N GLU A 100 20.03 -18.28 -28.05
CA GLU A 100 20.68 -18.37 -29.35
C GLU A 100 22.02 -19.14 -29.29
N ASN A 101 22.80 -18.97 -28.21
CA ASN A 101 24.04 -19.72 -28.02
C ASN A 101 23.80 -21.21 -27.66
N ALA A 102 22.72 -21.50 -26.95
CA ALA A 102 22.32 -22.88 -26.66
C ALA A 102 21.87 -23.61 -27.93
N GLU A 103 21.05 -22.97 -28.78
CA GLU A 103 20.66 -23.51 -30.08
C GLU A 103 21.87 -23.69 -31.01
N ARG A 104 22.75 -22.69 -31.07
CA ARG A 104 23.97 -22.74 -31.89
C ARG A 104 24.87 -23.91 -31.49
N ASN A 105 25.06 -24.14 -30.19
CA ASN A 105 25.90 -25.23 -29.69
C ASN A 105 25.27 -26.61 -29.85
N SER A 106 23.93 -26.71 -29.89
CA SER A 106 23.22 -27.96 -30.19
C SER A 106 23.33 -28.39 -31.66
N ALA A 107 23.65 -27.49 -32.58
CA ALA A 107 23.76 -27.81 -34.01
C ALA A 107 25.12 -28.39 -34.43
N TYR A 108 26.11 -28.40 -33.53
CA TYR A 108 27.47 -28.93 -33.78
C TYR A 108 27.75 -30.28 -33.10
N PHE A 109 26.78 -30.88 -32.42
CA PHE A 109 26.80 -32.24 -31.89
C PHE A 109 25.76 -33.11 -32.61
#